data_AF-A0A4Q3XNF8-F1
#
_entry.id   AF-A0A4Q3XNF8-F1
#
_cell.length_a   1.000
_cell.length_b   1.000
_cell.length_c   1.000
_cell.angle_alpha   90.00
_cell.angle_beta   90.00
_cell.angle_gamma   90.00
#
_symmetry.space_group_name_H-M   'P 1'
#
loop_
_entity.id
_entity.type
_entity.pdbx_description
1 polymer ?
#
loop_
_entity_poly.entity_id
_entity_poly.type
_entity_poly.pdbx_seq_one_letter_code
_entity_poly.pdbx_strand_id
1 'polypeptide(L)' 'MEVINHVEIGVSDVEASRHFYEAALAPLGLSLVISVAAARTTRGTARYGFGRDGYPSFWI' A
#
# COMPACT_ATOMS: atom_id res chain seq x y z
N MET A 1 20.38 7.85 -3.90
CA MET A 1 19.21 8.17 -4.74
C MET A 1 18.81 6.88 -5.42
N GLU A 2 17.64 6.35 -5.10
CA GLU A 2 17.11 5.18 -5.81
C GLU A 2 16.40 5.63 -7.09
N VAL A 3 16.52 4.85 -8.16
CA VAL A 3 15.89 5.14 -9.46
C VAL A 3 14.37 5.04 -9.35
N ILE A 4 13.85 4.11 -8.54
CA ILE A 4 12.44 4.01 -8.18
C ILE A 4 12.38 3.88 -6.66
N ASN A 5 11.72 4.85 -6.03
CA ASN A 5 11.61 4.90 -4.57
C ASN A 5 10.29 4.29 -4.07
N HIS A 6 9.21 4.42 -4.85
CA HIS A 6 7.94 3.74 -4.60
C HIS A 6 7.13 3.63 -5.89
N VAL A 7 6.10 2.78 -5.86
CA VAL A 7 5.08 2.67 -6.91
C VAL A 7 3.68 2.76 -6.31
N GLU A 8 2.71 3.24 -7.08
CA GLU A 8 1.30 3.28 -6.70
C GLU A 8 0.45 2.65 -7.81
N ILE A 9 -0.41 1.70 -7.41
CA ILE A 9 -1.28 0.95 -8.32
C ILE A 9 -2.73 1.23 -7.94
N GLY A 10 -3.49 1.80 -8.87
CA GLY A 10 -4.93 1.96 -8.69
C GLY A 10 -5.65 0.60 -8.69
N VAL A 11 -6.53 0.39 -7.72
CA VAL A 11 -7.33 -0.83 -7.58
C VAL A 11 -8.83 -0.52 -7.60
N SER A 12 -9.65 -1.50 -7.99
CA SER A 12 -11.11 -1.33 -8.08
C SER A 12 -11.82 -1.45 -6.73
N ASP A 13 -11.30 -2.26 -5.82
CA ASP A 13 -11.78 -2.43 -4.44
C ASP A 13 -10.58 -2.42 -3.50
N VAL A 14 -10.46 -1.36 -2.71
CA VAL A 14 -9.28 -1.14 -1.86
C VAL A 14 -9.21 -2.11 -0.68
N GLU A 15 -10.34 -2.53 -0.12
CA GLU A 15 -10.35 -3.45 1.04
C GLU A 15 -10.05 -4.88 0.60
N ALA A 16 -10.69 -5.33 -0.49
CA ALA A 16 -10.37 -6.63 -1.07
C ALA A 16 -8.90 -6.70 -1.51
N SER A 17 -8.39 -5.63 -2.13
CA SER A 17 -7.00 -5.55 -2.56
C SER A 17 -6.04 -5.51 -1.36
N ARG A 18 -6.38 -4.80 -0.28
CA ARG A 18 -5.59 -4.80 0.95
C ARG A 18 -5.37 -6.22 1.47
N HIS A 19 -6.43 -7.00 1.64
CA HIS A 19 -6.31 -8.37 2.15
C HIS A 19 -5.48 -9.26 1.22
N PHE A 20 -5.66 -9.10 -0.09
CA PHE A 20 -4.85 -9.80 -1.08
C PHE A 20 -3.36 -9.44 -0.95
N TYR A 21 -3.03 -8.15 -0.93
CA TYR A 21 -1.63 -7.70 -0.88
C TYR A 21 -0.99 -7.95 0.49
N GLU A 22 -1.72 -7.88 1.60
CA GLU A 22 -1.23 -8.32 2.92
C GLU A 22 -0.75 -9.78 2.85
N ALA A 23 -1.56 -10.68 2.27
CA ALA A 23 -1.19 -12.09 2.15
C ALA A 23 -0.08 -12.33 1.12
N ALA A 24 -0.12 -11.65 -0.03
CA ALA A 24 0.83 -11.85 -1.12
C ALA A 24 2.22 -11.29 -0.80
N LEU A 25 2.29 -10.20 -0.03
CA LEU A 25 3.54 -9.51 0.29
C LEU A 25 4.20 -10.02 1.57
N ALA A 26 3.45 -10.65 2.48
CA ALA A 26 4.00 -11.21 3.72
C ALA A 26 5.17 -12.20 3.49
N PRO A 27 5.12 -13.16 2.54
CA PRO A 27 6.25 -14.05 2.23
C PRO A 27 7.49 -13.31 1.70
N LEU A 28 7.31 -12.11 1.15
CA LEU A 28 8.39 -11.25 0.68
C LEU A 28 8.94 -10.34 1.79
N GLY A 29 8.43 -10.46 3.01
CA GLY A 29 8.84 -9.64 4.15
C GLY A 29 8.40 -8.18 4.02
N LEU A 30 7.28 -7.94 3.34
CA LEU A 30 6.61 -6.64 3.31
C LEU A 30 5.34 -6.72 4.16
N SER A 31 5.08 -5.65 4.90
CA SER A 31 3.89 -5.53 5.75
C SER A 31 3.22 -4.18 5.50
N LEU A 32 2.00 -4.02 6.02
CA LEU A 32 1.30 -2.75 6.00
C LEU A 32 2.03 -1.77 6.93
N VAL A 33 2.63 -0.73 6.35
CA VAL A 33 3.38 0.30 7.07
C VAL A 33 2.45 1.46 7.43
N ILE A 34 1.56 1.85 6.52
CA ILE A 34 0.70 3.01 6.69
C ILE A 34 -0.67 2.81 6.05
N SER A 35 -1.71 3.29 6.73
CA SER A 35 -3.07 3.36 6.22
C SER A 35 -3.53 4.82 6.23
N VAL A 36 -4.04 5.30 5.10
CA VAL A 36 -4.61 6.64 4.97
C VAL A 36 -6.12 6.49 4.78
N ALA A 37 -6.90 7.03 5.71
CA ALA A 37 -8.35 6.97 5.65
C ALA A 37 -8.90 7.73 4.43
N ALA A 38 -9.99 7.23 3.85
CA ALA A 38 -10.65 7.80 2.67
C ALA A 38 -10.89 9.32 2.78
N ALA A 39 -11.32 9.80 3.96
CA ALA A 39 -11.56 11.22 4.25
C ALA A 39 -10.32 12.13 4.12
N ARG A 40 -9.11 11.54 4.05
CA ARG A 40 -7.83 12.24 3.88
C ARG A 40 -7.26 12.11 2.47
N THR A 41 -8.02 11.54 1.54
CA THR A 41 -7.59 11.34 0.16
C THR A 41 -8.47 12.12 -0.79
N THR A 42 -7.91 12.58 -1.91
CA THR A 42 -8.65 13.33 -2.94
C THR A 42 -9.67 12.46 -3.68
N ARG A 43 -9.47 11.13 -3.71
CA ARG A 43 -10.36 10.19 -4.41
C ARG A 43 -11.46 9.60 -3.53
N GLY A 44 -11.46 9.89 -2.22
CA GLY A 44 -12.46 9.36 -1.30
C GLY A 44 -12.34 7.85 -1.07
N THR A 45 -11.19 7.26 -1.32
CA THR A 45 -10.88 5.84 -1.09
C THR A 45 -9.71 5.73 -0.12
N ALA A 46 -9.68 4.68 0.71
CA ALA A 46 -8.51 4.45 1.55
C ALA A 46 -7.26 4.23 0.67
N ARG A 47 -6.07 4.47 1.25
CA ARG A 47 -4.78 4.13 0.63
C ARG A 47 -3.95 3.33 1.60
N TYR A 48 -3.26 2.32 1.10
CA TYR A 48 -2.46 1.40 1.91
C TYR A 48 -1.03 1.34 1.38
N GLY A 49 -0.07 1.71 2.23
CA GLY A 49 1.35 1.67 1.93
C GLY A 49 2.00 0.46 2.57
N PHE A 50 2.50 -0.45 1.74
CA PHE A 50 3.24 -1.65 2.11
C PHE A 50 4.74 -1.43 1.96
N GLY A 51 5.52 -2.09 2.79
CA GLY A 51 6.97 -2.04 2.70
C GLY A 51 7.69 -2.74 3.83
N ARG A 52 8.97 -2.41 4.02
CA ARG A 52 9.87 -3.02 5.00
C ARG A 52 10.55 -1.93 5.81
N ASP A 53 10.95 -2.25 7.03
CA ASP A 53 11.73 -1.36 7.91
C ASP A 53 11.07 0.01 8.13
N GLY A 54 9.72 0.01 8.17
CA GLY A 54 8.92 1.23 8.37
C GLY A 54 8.83 2.14 7.15
N TYR A 55 9.33 1.72 5.99
CA TYR A 55 9.31 2.51 4.76
C TYR A 55 8.28 1.97 3.74
N PRO A 56 7.25 2.74 3.36
CA PRO A 56 6.22 2.31 2.41
C PRO A 56 6.65 2.53 0.94
N SER A 57 7.01 1.44 0.24
CA SER A 57 7.47 1.48 -1.15
C SER A 57 6.44 0.96 -2.17
N PHE A 58 5.37 0.30 -1.73
CA PHE A 58 4.31 -0.22 -2.59
C PHE A 58 2.95 0.27 -2.12
N TRP A 59 2.23 1.01 -2.96
CA TRP A 59 0.96 1.65 -2.62
C TRP A 59 -0.19 1.13 -3.46
N ILE A 60 -1.34 0.97 -2.81
CA ILE A 60 -2.64 0.71 -3.42
C ILE A 60 -3.71 1.67 -2.89
#